data_AF-A0A7S0E463-F1
#
_entry.id   AF-A0A7S0E463-F1
#
_cell.length_a   1.000
_cell.length_b   1.000
_cell.length_c   1.000
_cell.angle_alpha   90.00
_cell.angle_beta   90.00
_cell.angle_gamma   90.00
#
_symmetry.space_group_name_H-M   'P 1'
#
loop_
_entity.id
_entity.type
_entity.pdbx_description
1 polymer ?
#
loop_
_entity_poly.entity_id
_entity_poly.type
_entity_poly.pdbx_seq_one_letter_code
_entity_poly.pdbx_strand_id
1 'polypeptide(L)'
;KVPAVGMLNVIGSADGELATTLRPVARALAMPRASVHWYGKSPPKPRRKMGHLNVIAESAAAAAAALLSLQGEGDAPPPAPRVGVIMGSDSDLGCMRAAAEVLEDFGVAFELTIVSAHRTPDRLVEYAKEAEARGLLCIIAGAGGAAHLPGMVAAMTPLPVIGVPVKSSALSGNDSLLSIVQMPRGVPVATVAIGNAANAGLLAVRMLGMGDATLRAAMSTFMAKQEAEVLAKADKLEKIGFRAYLGE
;
A
#
# COMPACT_ATOMS: atom_id res chain seq x y z
N LYS A 1 31.30 7.29 -0.28
CA LYS A 1 30.80 8.29 0.70
C LYS A 1 30.56 7.55 2.01
N VAL A 2 31.08 8.04 3.14
CA VAL A 2 30.85 7.38 4.43
C VAL A 2 29.42 7.76 4.88
N PRO A 3 28.57 6.79 5.24
CA PRO A 3 27.24 7.10 5.76
C PRO A 3 27.36 7.90 7.07
N ALA A 4 26.52 8.91 7.23
CA ALA A 4 26.41 9.69 8.46
C ALA A 4 25.24 9.19 9.30
N VAL A 5 25.40 9.21 10.62
CA VAL A 5 24.35 8.85 11.57
C VAL A 5 23.98 10.07 12.39
N GLY A 6 22.69 10.39 12.42
CA GLY A 6 22.11 11.38 13.31
C GLY A 6 21.30 10.70 14.41
N MET A 7 21.33 11.24 15.63
CA MET A 7 20.53 10.75 16.76
C MET A 7 19.64 11.84 17.33
N LEU A 8 18.37 11.53 17.56
CA LEU A 8 17.37 12.40 18.19
C LEU A 8 16.83 11.75 19.46
N ASN A 9 16.92 12.45 20.59
CA ASN A 9 16.30 12.01 21.83
C ASN A 9 14.77 12.16 21.74
N VAL A 10 14.04 11.11 22.13
CA VAL A 10 12.60 11.21 22.34
C VAL A 10 12.35 11.65 23.78
N ILE A 11 11.75 12.83 23.95
CA ILE A 11 11.45 13.42 25.26
C ILE A 11 9.95 13.32 25.52
N GLY A 12 9.58 12.94 26.75
CA GLY A 12 8.19 12.91 27.17
C GLY A 12 7.55 14.29 27.03
N SER A 13 6.39 14.34 26.39
CA SER A 13 5.64 15.58 26.13
C SER A 13 5.23 16.26 27.43
N ALA A 14 5.06 17.58 27.39
CA ALA A 14 4.73 18.39 28.56
C ALA A 14 3.32 18.09 29.10
N ASP A 15 2.39 17.72 28.22
CA ASP A 15 1.04 17.26 28.53
C ASP A 15 1.00 15.86 29.19
N GLY A 16 2.12 15.13 29.18
CA GLY A 16 2.21 13.75 29.68
C GLY A 16 1.53 12.71 28.78
N GLU A 17 1.01 13.11 27.61
CA GLU A 17 0.31 12.22 26.70
C GLU A 17 1.27 11.34 25.89
N LEU A 18 0.98 10.05 25.84
CA LEU A 18 1.78 9.10 25.06
C LEU A 18 1.67 9.39 23.56
N ALA A 19 0.50 9.77 23.06
CA ALA A 19 0.29 10.10 21.65
C ALA A 19 1.20 11.25 21.19
N THR A 20 1.25 12.34 21.96
CA THR A 20 2.14 13.49 21.69
C THR A 20 3.62 13.09 21.77
N THR A 21 3.99 12.31 22.80
CA THR A 21 5.36 11.80 22.97
C THR A 21 5.81 10.92 21.79
N LEU A 22 4.91 10.14 21.20
CA LEU A 22 5.21 9.20 20.12
C LEU A 22 5.20 9.82 18.72
N ARG A 23 4.84 11.11 18.54
CA ARG A 23 4.84 11.73 17.19
C ARG A 23 6.19 11.59 16.47
N PRO A 24 7.35 11.92 17.07
CA PRO A 24 8.63 11.74 16.40
C PRO A 24 8.96 10.26 16.12
N VAL A 25 8.47 9.35 16.97
CA VAL A 25 8.63 7.90 16.80
C VAL A 25 7.85 7.42 15.58
N ALA A 26 6.58 7.82 15.44
CA ALA A 26 5.75 7.47 14.29
C ALA A 26 6.36 7.97 12.98
N ARG A 27 6.85 9.23 12.96
CA ARG A 27 7.56 9.78 11.80
C ARG A 27 8.81 9.00 11.44
N ALA A 28 9.62 8.63 12.45
CA ALA A 28 10.82 7.85 12.22
C ALA A 28 10.51 6.47 11.66
N LEU A 29 9.45 5.80 12.12
CA LEU A 29 9.05 4.48 11.60
C LEU A 29 8.63 4.53 10.12
N ALA A 30 8.20 5.68 9.62
CA ALA A 30 7.88 5.88 8.20
C ALA A 30 9.11 6.21 7.33
N MET A 31 10.28 6.46 7.92
CA MET A 31 11.49 6.84 7.18
C MET A 31 12.36 5.61 6.89
N PRO A 32 12.78 5.40 5.63
CA PRO A 32 13.81 4.41 5.31
C PRO A 32 15.09 4.68 6.12
N ARG A 33 15.69 3.63 6.68
CA ARG A 33 16.95 3.68 7.44
C ARG A 33 16.90 4.51 8.75
N ALA A 34 15.72 4.62 9.35
CA ALA A 34 15.56 5.08 10.72
C ALA A 34 15.35 3.90 11.67
N SER A 35 15.88 3.99 12.88
CA SER A 35 15.71 2.97 13.94
C SER A 35 15.27 3.63 15.24
N VAL A 36 14.34 3.01 15.94
CA VAL A 36 13.79 3.50 17.21
C VAL A 36 14.26 2.64 18.36
N HIS A 37 14.84 3.25 19.39
CA HIS A 37 15.19 2.62 20.66
C HIS A 37 14.34 3.22 21.78
N TRP A 38 13.32 2.48 22.19
CA TRP A 38 12.39 2.88 23.24
C TRP A 38 12.80 2.30 24.60
N TYR A 39 12.77 3.09 25.67
CA TYR A 39 13.21 2.66 27.00
C TYR A 39 12.10 2.12 27.90
N GLY A 40 10.91 1.87 27.34
CA GLY A 40 9.84 1.13 28.03
C GLY A 40 9.22 1.82 29.25
N LYS A 41 9.45 3.12 29.45
CA LYS A 41 8.86 3.87 30.57
C LYS A 41 7.40 4.19 30.25
N SER A 42 6.47 3.50 30.91
CA SER A 42 5.03 3.79 30.87
C SER A 42 4.53 4.08 32.29
N PRO A 43 3.76 5.16 32.53
CA PRO A 43 3.37 6.21 31.58
C PRO A 43 4.55 7.15 31.20
N PRO A 44 4.41 7.93 30.11
CA PRO A 44 5.41 8.93 29.73
C PRO A 44 5.65 9.91 30.87
N LYS A 45 6.91 10.05 31.30
CA LYS A 45 7.26 11.05 32.30
C LYS A 45 7.53 12.37 31.57
N PRO A 46 6.78 13.45 31.85
CA PRO A 46 6.98 14.73 31.19
C PRO A 46 8.43 15.20 31.29
N ARG A 47 8.97 15.70 30.17
CA ARG A 47 10.33 16.25 30.06
C ARG A 47 11.46 15.26 30.38
N ARG A 48 11.18 13.96 30.49
CA ARG A 48 12.21 12.92 30.66
C ARG A 48 12.54 12.26 29.34
N LYS A 49 13.78 11.80 29.19
CA LYS A 49 14.18 10.97 28.05
C LYS A 49 13.48 9.61 28.11
N MET A 50 12.71 9.35 27.06
CA MET A 50 11.86 8.17 26.87
C MET A 50 12.47 7.16 25.89
N GLY A 51 13.34 7.63 25.01
CA GLY A 51 14.05 6.81 24.04
C GLY A 51 14.99 7.65 23.19
N HIS A 52 15.46 7.06 22.09
CA HIS A 52 16.18 7.78 21.04
C HIS A 52 15.89 7.17 19.67
N LEU A 53 16.11 7.97 18.64
CA LEU A 53 15.92 7.65 17.22
C LEU A 53 17.27 7.82 16.55
N ASN A 54 17.67 6.87 15.70
CA ASN A 54 18.83 7.03 14.82
C ASN A 54 18.36 7.10 13.38
N VAL A 55 18.98 7.96 12.57
CA VAL A 55 18.76 8.03 11.12
C VAL A 55 20.11 7.88 10.42
N ILE A 56 20.17 7.00 9.44
CA ILE A 56 21.35 6.79 8.59
C ILE A 56 21.14 7.47 7.24
N ALA A 57 22.03 8.38 6.87
CA ALA A 57 21.96 9.11 5.61
C ALA A 57 23.32 9.15 4.88
N GLU A 58 23.32 9.60 3.63
CA GLU A 58 24.52 9.62 2.77
C GLU A 58 25.50 10.76 3.11
N SER A 59 25.07 11.73 3.92
CA SER A 59 25.86 12.86 4.37
C SER A 59 25.35 13.40 5.71
N ALA A 60 26.20 14.14 6.43
CA ALA A 60 25.80 14.79 7.68
C ALA A 60 24.65 15.80 7.48
N ALA A 61 24.64 16.51 6.34
CA ALA A 61 23.57 17.45 6.00
C ALA A 61 22.23 16.73 5.79
N ALA A 62 22.24 15.59 5.10
CA ALA A 62 21.03 14.78 4.91
C ALA A 62 20.53 14.17 6.23
N ALA A 63 21.43 13.73 7.10
CA ALA A 63 21.08 13.25 8.45
C ALA A 63 20.45 14.37 9.29
N ALA A 64 21.02 15.58 9.28
CA ALA A 64 20.49 16.73 10.00
C ALA A 64 19.09 17.13 9.51
N ALA A 65 18.88 17.21 8.20
CA ALA A 65 17.57 17.51 7.60
C ALA A 65 16.50 16.47 8.00
N ALA A 66 16.88 15.19 8.01
CA ALA A 66 16.01 14.11 8.46
C ALA A 66 15.66 14.22 9.95
N LEU A 67 16.60 14.59 10.82
CA LEU A 67 16.30 14.80 12.25
C LEU A 67 15.38 16.01 12.49
N LEU A 68 15.55 17.09 11.72
CA LEU A 68 14.70 18.28 11.79
C LEU A 68 13.25 17.97 11.42
N SER A 69 13.01 17.15 10.39
CA SER A 69 11.64 16.74 10.01
C SER A 69 10.95 15.89 11.09
N LEU A 70 11.72 15.16 11.91
CA LEU A 70 11.19 14.44 13.07
C LEU A 70 10.78 15.37 14.23
N GLN A 71 11.33 16.59 14.30
CA GLN A 71 11.09 17.55 15.39
C GLN A 71 9.99 18.58 15.10
N GLY A 72 9.54 18.76 13.85
CA GLY A 72 8.56 19.81 13.50
C GLY A 72 7.20 19.64 14.18
N GLU A 73 6.52 20.75 14.50
CA GLU A 73 5.11 20.71 14.91
C GLU A 73 4.20 20.56 13.68
N GLY A 74 3.39 19.51 13.66
CA GLY A 74 2.52 19.10 12.57
C GLY A 74 2.13 17.63 12.73
N ASP A 75 1.20 17.12 11.94
CA ASP A 75 0.99 15.68 11.88
C ASP A 75 2.26 14.99 11.32
N ALA A 76 2.41 13.69 11.59
CA ALA A 76 3.40 12.90 10.87
C ALA A 76 3.15 13.07 9.35
N PRO A 77 4.20 13.27 8.52
CA PRO A 77 3.99 13.14 7.09
C PRO A 77 3.34 11.76 6.86
N PRO A 78 2.36 11.68 5.94
CA PRO A 78 1.69 10.42 5.68
C PRO A 78 2.74 9.35 5.38
N PRO A 79 2.53 8.11 5.85
CA PRO A 79 3.48 7.04 5.65
C PRO A 79 3.82 6.94 4.16
N ALA A 80 5.11 6.81 3.84
CA ALA A 80 5.56 6.70 2.46
C ALA A 80 4.81 5.54 1.77
N PRO A 81 4.30 5.74 0.54
CA PRO A 81 3.50 4.72 -0.12
C PRO A 81 4.32 3.44 -0.30
N ARG A 82 3.72 2.30 0.04
CA ARG A 82 4.28 0.96 -0.17
C ARG A 82 3.70 0.30 -1.42
N VAL A 83 2.50 0.73 -1.85
CA VAL A 83 1.82 0.22 -3.04
C VAL A 83 1.48 1.37 -3.98
N GLY A 84 1.77 1.21 -5.25
CA GLY A 84 1.33 2.16 -6.28
C GLY A 84 0.08 1.65 -6.99
N VAL A 85 -1.03 2.39 -6.94
CA VAL A 85 -2.27 2.08 -7.66
C VAL A 85 -2.39 3.01 -8.86
N ILE A 86 -2.21 2.46 -10.07
CA ILE A 86 -2.22 3.23 -11.31
C ILE A 86 -3.32 2.77 -12.25
N MET A 87 -3.80 3.71 -13.07
CA MET A 87 -4.82 3.44 -14.09
C MET A 87 -4.61 4.26 -15.35
N GLY A 88 -5.08 3.74 -16.48
CA GLY A 88 -4.90 4.36 -17.80
C GLY A 88 -5.77 5.60 -18.00
N SER A 89 -6.93 5.66 -17.35
CA SER A 89 -7.87 6.79 -17.40
C SER A 89 -8.59 7.00 -16.06
N ASP A 90 -9.09 8.21 -15.84
CA ASP A 90 -10.02 8.53 -14.75
C ASP A 90 -11.30 7.68 -14.75
N SER A 91 -11.80 7.28 -15.92
CA SER A 91 -12.95 6.36 -16.06
C SER A 91 -12.71 5.00 -15.41
N ASP A 92 -11.46 4.58 -15.25
CA ASP A 92 -11.10 3.32 -14.58
C ASP A 92 -11.20 3.43 -13.05
N LEU A 93 -11.25 4.65 -12.50
CA LEU A 93 -11.27 4.90 -11.04
C LEU A 93 -12.44 4.21 -10.34
N GLY A 94 -13.61 4.15 -10.99
CA GLY A 94 -14.78 3.47 -10.43
C GLY A 94 -14.53 1.99 -10.14
N CYS A 95 -13.68 1.33 -10.94
CA CYS A 95 -13.20 -0.03 -10.69
C CYS A 95 -12.03 -0.02 -9.70
N MET A 96 -11.00 0.78 -9.96
CA MET A 96 -9.73 0.74 -9.25
C MET A 96 -9.81 1.21 -7.79
N ARG A 97 -10.83 2.01 -7.41
CA ARG A 97 -11.06 2.41 -6.01
C ARG A 97 -11.16 1.21 -5.06
N ALA A 98 -11.66 0.07 -5.53
CA ALA A 98 -11.80 -1.12 -4.69
C ALA A 98 -10.43 -1.68 -4.24
N ALA A 99 -9.35 -1.44 -5.01
CA ALA A 99 -8.00 -1.75 -4.56
C ALA A 99 -7.55 -0.79 -3.44
N ALA A 100 -7.83 0.50 -3.59
CA ALA A 100 -7.52 1.52 -2.60
C ALA A 100 -8.24 1.25 -1.28
N GLU A 101 -9.56 1.00 -1.31
CA GLU A 101 -10.38 0.68 -0.14
C GLU A 101 -9.81 -0.54 0.62
N VAL A 102 -9.39 -1.60 -0.08
CA VAL A 102 -8.74 -2.75 0.56
C VAL A 102 -7.40 -2.35 1.20
N LEU A 103 -6.59 -1.51 0.55
CA LEU A 103 -5.32 -1.08 1.13
C LEU A 103 -5.54 -0.21 2.38
N GLU A 104 -6.57 0.65 2.39
CA GLU A 104 -7.01 1.43 3.55
C GLU A 104 -7.44 0.52 4.71
N ASP A 105 -8.29 -0.48 4.45
CA ASP A 105 -8.78 -1.44 5.45
C ASP A 105 -7.63 -2.20 6.15
N PHE A 106 -6.54 -2.46 5.41
CA PHE A 106 -5.35 -3.13 5.92
C PHE A 106 -4.26 -2.18 6.44
N GLY A 107 -4.50 -0.87 6.42
CA GLY A 107 -3.54 0.15 6.85
C GLY A 107 -2.25 0.17 6.03
N VAL A 108 -2.31 -0.25 4.76
CA VAL A 108 -1.17 -0.22 3.84
C VAL A 108 -1.12 1.14 3.16
N ALA A 109 -0.05 1.90 3.37
CA ALA A 109 0.16 3.16 2.67
C ALA A 109 0.25 2.95 1.15
N PHE A 110 -0.47 3.75 0.37
CA PHE A 110 -0.46 3.67 -1.09
C PHE A 110 -0.57 5.05 -1.74
N GLU A 111 -0.20 5.10 -3.01
CA GLU A 111 -0.49 6.24 -3.89
C GLU A 111 -1.49 5.80 -4.97
N LEU A 112 -2.33 6.74 -5.42
CA LEU A 112 -3.30 6.49 -6.48
C LEU A 112 -3.19 7.59 -7.54
N THR A 113 -2.91 7.21 -8.79
CA THR A 113 -2.68 8.20 -9.86
C THR A 113 -2.99 7.65 -11.27
N ILE A 114 -3.04 8.55 -12.25
CA ILE A 114 -3.29 8.22 -13.66
C ILE A 114 -1.95 8.15 -14.41
N VAL A 115 -1.73 7.03 -15.11
CA VAL A 115 -0.57 6.75 -15.96
C VAL A 115 -1.07 6.07 -17.22
N SER A 116 -1.08 6.78 -18.35
CA SER A 116 -1.63 6.27 -19.60
C SER A 116 -0.52 5.73 -20.49
N ALA A 117 -0.50 4.41 -20.73
CA ALA A 117 0.49 3.77 -21.60
C ALA A 117 0.50 4.33 -23.03
N HIS A 118 -0.65 4.78 -23.53
CA HIS A 118 -0.78 5.25 -24.91
C HIS A 118 -0.72 6.78 -25.04
N ARG A 119 -1.04 7.52 -23.97
CA ARG A 119 -1.18 9.00 -24.03
C ARG A 119 -0.04 9.72 -23.30
N THR A 120 0.56 9.09 -22.29
CA THR A 120 1.68 9.63 -21.52
C THR A 120 2.77 8.58 -21.33
N PRO A 121 3.34 8.01 -22.42
CA PRO A 121 4.33 6.93 -22.34
C PRO A 121 5.59 7.33 -21.56
N ASP A 122 6.05 8.59 -21.65
CA ASP A 122 7.22 9.04 -20.88
C ASP A 122 6.95 9.03 -19.37
N ARG A 123 5.74 9.45 -18.94
CA ARG A 123 5.30 9.36 -17.54
C ARG A 123 5.24 7.91 -17.07
N LEU A 124 4.83 6.97 -17.93
CA LEU A 124 4.86 5.54 -17.61
C LEU A 124 6.28 5.07 -17.36
N VAL A 125 7.21 5.41 -18.25
CA VAL A 125 8.62 5.02 -18.14
C VAL A 125 9.24 5.56 -16.85
N GLU A 126 9.03 6.84 -16.57
CA GLU A 126 9.51 7.51 -15.36
C GLU A 126 8.93 6.83 -14.12
N TYR A 127 7.60 6.69 -14.05
CA TYR A 127 6.92 6.08 -12.92
C TYR A 127 7.44 4.67 -12.61
N ALA A 128 7.56 3.81 -13.64
CA ALA A 128 7.96 2.42 -13.46
C ALA A 128 9.42 2.28 -13.02
N LYS A 129 10.34 3.06 -13.62
CA LYS A 129 11.77 3.02 -13.28
C LYS A 129 12.08 3.57 -11.90
N GLU A 130 11.34 4.58 -11.46
CA GLU A 130 11.57 5.23 -10.16
C GLU A 130 10.83 4.55 -9.01
N ALA A 131 9.84 3.70 -9.29
CA ALA A 131 8.97 3.07 -8.28
C ALA A 131 9.73 2.44 -7.11
N GLU A 132 10.75 1.62 -7.38
CA GLU A 132 11.56 0.96 -6.35
C GLU A 132 12.35 1.98 -5.51
N ALA A 133 12.97 2.96 -6.17
CA ALA A 133 13.74 4.02 -5.49
C ALA A 133 12.87 4.89 -4.59
N ARG A 134 11.58 5.05 -4.92
CA ARG A 134 10.58 5.75 -4.10
C ARG A 134 10.07 4.90 -2.91
N GLY A 135 10.45 3.63 -2.83
CA GLY A 135 10.08 2.73 -1.74
C GLY A 135 8.81 1.90 -1.98
N LEU A 136 8.27 1.91 -3.21
CA LEU A 136 7.17 1.00 -3.56
C LEU A 136 7.66 -0.45 -3.51
N LEU A 137 6.78 -1.34 -3.04
CA LEU A 137 7.03 -2.77 -2.94
C LEU A 137 6.16 -3.57 -3.92
N CYS A 138 5.10 -2.97 -4.45
CA CYS A 138 4.15 -3.58 -5.38
C CYS A 138 3.44 -2.49 -6.18
N ILE A 139 3.08 -2.79 -7.42
CA ILE A 139 2.25 -1.91 -8.26
C ILE A 139 0.96 -2.65 -8.66
N ILE A 140 -0.18 -2.00 -8.52
CA ILE A 140 -1.47 -2.45 -9.04
C ILE A 140 -1.80 -1.56 -10.24
N ALA A 141 -1.95 -2.16 -11.42
CA ALA A 141 -2.19 -1.44 -12.67
C ALA A 141 -3.51 -1.86 -13.31
N GLY A 142 -4.42 -0.91 -13.51
CA GLY A 142 -5.70 -1.10 -14.18
C GLY A 142 -5.71 -0.55 -15.61
N ALA A 143 -6.19 -1.34 -16.57
CA ALA A 143 -6.42 -0.87 -17.93
C ALA A 143 -7.52 -1.69 -18.64
N GLY A 144 -8.23 -1.04 -19.58
CA GLY A 144 -9.27 -1.65 -20.42
C GLY A 144 -8.91 -1.65 -21.90
N GLY A 145 -9.59 -2.50 -22.69
CA GLY A 145 -9.38 -2.66 -24.12
C GLY A 145 -8.03 -3.29 -24.45
N ALA A 146 -7.22 -2.59 -25.26
CA ALA A 146 -5.81 -2.93 -25.50
C ALA A 146 -4.96 -2.54 -24.27
N ALA A 147 -5.09 -3.33 -23.20
CA ALA A 147 -4.68 -2.98 -21.84
C ALA A 147 -3.17 -3.15 -21.59
N HIS A 148 -2.34 -2.29 -22.19
CA HIS A 148 -0.87 -2.41 -22.14
C HIS A 148 -0.21 -1.93 -20.84
N LEU A 149 -0.91 -1.15 -20.02
CA LEU A 149 -0.32 -0.51 -18.84
C LEU A 149 0.39 -1.50 -17.90
N PRO A 150 -0.22 -2.63 -17.47
CA PRO A 150 0.43 -3.53 -16.52
C PRO A 150 1.69 -4.19 -17.09
N GLY A 151 1.63 -4.68 -18.33
CA GLY A 151 2.76 -5.33 -18.98
C GLY A 151 3.94 -4.39 -19.24
N MET A 152 3.66 -3.15 -19.67
CA MET A 152 4.71 -2.16 -19.91
C MET A 152 5.39 -1.70 -18.61
N VAL A 153 4.63 -1.56 -17.52
CA VAL A 153 5.22 -1.25 -16.20
C VAL A 153 6.08 -2.41 -15.72
N ALA A 154 5.60 -3.66 -15.82
CA ALA A 154 6.36 -4.85 -15.45
C ALA A 154 7.67 -5.00 -16.25
N ALA A 155 7.71 -4.53 -17.49
CA ALA A 155 8.93 -4.56 -18.31
C ALA A 155 10.01 -3.56 -17.85
N MET A 156 9.66 -2.59 -17.01
CA MET A 156 10.51 -1.45 -16.64
C MET A 156 10.83 -1.35 -15.15
N THR A 157 10.35 -2.30 -14.34
CA THR A 157 10.54 -2.32 -12.89
C THR A 157 10.82 -3.75 -12.40
N PRO A 158 11.68 -3.93 -11.39
CA PRO A 158 11.87 -5.25 -10.76
C PRO A 158 10.74 -5.60 -9.77
N LEU A 159 9.87 -4.63 -9.44
CA LEU A 159 8.77 -4.83 -8.51
C LEU A 159 7.68 -5.75 -9.08
N PRO A 160 6.96 -6.51 -8.22
CA PRO A 160 5.78 -7.24 -8.67
C PRO A 160 4.70 -6.27 -9.16
N VAL A 161 4.12 -6.61 -10.31
CA VAL A 161 3.01 -5.88 -10.92
C VAL A 161 1.77 -6.76 -10.95
N ILE A 162 0.68 -6.25 -10.38
CA ILE A 162 -0.65 -6.88 -10.39
C ILE A 162 -1.48 -6.19 -11.46
N GLY A 163 -2.00 -6.95 -12.41
CA GLY A 163 -2.83 -6.44 -13.50
C GLY A 163 -4.31 -6.61 -13.22
N VAL A 164 -5.08 -5.52 -13.30
CA VAL A 164 -6.54 -5.53 -13.21
C VAL A 164 -7.13 -5.28 -14.61
N PRO A 165 -7.72 -6.28 -15.26
CA PRO A 165 -8.42 -6.07 -16.52
C PRO A 165 -9.70 -5.28 -16.29
N VAL A 166 -9.76 -4.03 -16.75
CA VAL A 166 -10.97 -3.21 -16.62
C VAL A 166 -11.99 -3.64 -17.68
N LYS A 167 -13.26 -3.76 -17.30
CA LYS A 167 -14.31 -4.23 -18.21
C LYS A 167 -14.52 -3.26 -19.36
N SER A 168 -14.20 -3.69 -20.58
CA SER A 168 -14.56 -2.97 -21.81
C SER A 168 -16.05 -3.15 -22.14
N SER A 169 -16.64 -2.18 -22.83
CA SER A 169 -18.05 -2.22 -23.23
C SER A 169 -18.33 -3.28 -24.30
N ALA A 170 -17.49 -3.36 -25.33
CA ALA A 170 -17.71 -4.23 -26.49
C ALA A 170 -17.46 -5.72 -26.19
N LEU A 171 -16.41 -6.04 -25.42
CA LEU A 171 -15.94 -7.42 -25.22
C LEU A 171 -16.02 -7.87 -23.76
N SER A 172 -16.71 -7.10 -22.91
CA SER A 172 -16.88 -7.38 -21.48
C SER A 172 -15.54 -7.62 -20.75
N GLY A 173 -14.47 -6.97 -21.20
CA GLY A 173 -13.12 -7.10 -20.62
C GLY A 173 -12.31 -8.31 -21.08
N ASN A 174 -12.78 -9.13 -22.03
CA ASN A 174 -11.96 -10.24 -22.56
C ASN A 174 -10.71 -9.75 -23.31
N ASP A 175 -10.85 -8.67 -24.07
CA ASP A 175 -9.73 -7.94 -24.69
C ASP A 175 -8.70 -7.51 -23.64
N SER A 176 -9.19 -6.96 -22.53
CA SER A 176 -8.40 -6.42 -21.43
C SER A 176 -7.69 -7.56 -20.71
N LEU A 177 -8.40 -8.66 -20.45
CA LEU A 177 -7.87 -9.85 -19.79
C LEU A 177 -6.73 -10.46 -20.61
N LEU A 178 -6.97 -10.73 -21.89
CA LEU A 178 -5.98 -11.35 -22.77
C LEU A 178 -4.79 -10.43 -23.01
N SER A 179 -5.00 -9.10 -23.07
CA SER A 179 -3.92 -8.11 -23.18
C SER A 179 -2.99 -8.08 -21.96
N ILE A 180 -3.48 -8.46 -20.77
CA ILE A 180 -2.71 -8.42 -19.52
C ILE A 180 -2.14 -9.79 -19.16
N VAL A 181 -2.92 -10.88 -19.27
CA VAL A 181 -2.52 -12.21 -18.78
C VAL A 181 -1.55 -12.95 -19.70
N GLN A 182 -1.59 -12.70 -21.01
CA GLN A 182 -0.79 -13.42 -22.01
C GLN A 182 0.62 -12.84 -22.18
N MET A 183 1.26 -12.44 -21.08
CA MET A 183 2.62 -11.92 -21.14
C MET A 183 3.60 -12.98 -21.65
N PRO A 184 4.55 -12.62 -22.52
CA PRO A 184 5.59 -13.53 -22.97
C PRO A 184 6.56 -13.88 -21.83
N ARG A 185 7.36 -14.93 -22.05
CA ARG A 185 8.40 -15.37 -21.11
C ARG A 185 9.34 -14.20 -20.75
N GLY A 186 9.54 -13.98 -19.46
CA GLY A 186 10.54 -13.04 -18.91
C GLY A 186 9.94 -11.81 -18.23
N VAL A 187 8.69 -11.43 -18.53
CA VAL A 187 8.05 -10.23 -17.95
C VAL A 187 6.67 -10.60 -17.37
N PRO A 188 6.62 -11.15 -16.15
CA PRO A 188 5.35 -11.62 -15.57
C PRO A 188 4.46 -10.46 -15.09
N VAL A 189 3.16 -10.66 -15.18
CA VAL A 189 2.13 -9.83 -14.52
C VAL A 189 1.21 -10.76 -13.74
N ALA A 190 0.93 -10.44 -12.47
CA ALA A 190 -0.02 -11.18 -11.66
C ALA A 190 -1.45 -10.69 -11.96
N THR A 191 -2.12 -11.34 -12.92
CA THR A 191 -3.44 -10.90 -13.37
C THR A 191 -4.56 -11.40 -12.46
N VAL A 192 -5.46 -10.51 -12.04
CA VAL A 192 -6.69 -10.86 -11.32
C VAL A 192 -7.91 -10.89 -12.25
N ALA A 193 -9.08 -11.26 -11.72
CA ALA A 193 -10.32 -11.30 -12.49
C ALA A 193 -10.71 -9.92 -13.07
N ILE A 194 -11.45 -9.93 -14.18
CA ILE A 194 -11.97 -8.71 -14.83
C ILE A 194 -12.74 -7.86 -13.81
N GLY A 195 -12.37 -6.59 -13.70
CA GLY A 195 -12.99 -5.60 -12.81
C GLY A 195 -12.72 -5.80 -11.33
N ASN A 196 -11.93 -6.82 -10.93
CA ASN A 196 -11.76 -7.19 -9.53
C ASN A 196 -10.52 -6.55 -8.89
N ALA A 197 -10.54 -5.22 -8.81
CA ALA A 197 -9.49 -4.45 -8.14
C ALA A 197 -9.38 -4.75 -6.63
N ALA A 198 -10.47 -5.14 -5.96
CA ALA A 198 -10.43 -5.59 -4.56
C ALA A 198 -9.47 -6.77 -4.37
N ASN A 199 -9.53 -7.78 -5.24
CA ASN A 199 -8.59 -8.91 -5.17
C ASN A 199 -7.16 -8.50 -5.51
N ALA A 200 -6.93 -7.46 -6.32
CA ALA A 200 -5.60 -6.93 -6.52
C ALA A 200 -5.05 -6.27 -5.25
N GLY A 201 -5.88 -5.52 -4.52
CA GLY A 201 -5.54 -5.00 -3.18
C GLY A 201 -5.18 -6.14 -2.21
N LEU A 202 -6.02 -7.18 -2.12
CA LEU A 202 -5.78 -8.34 -1.25
C LEU A 202 -4.51 -9.10 -1.64
N LEU A 203 -4.23 -9.24 -2.93
CA LEU A 203 -3.00 -9.88 -3.42
C LEU A 203 -1.76 -9.05 -3.05
N ALA A 204 -1.82 -7.72 -3.19
CA ALA A 204 -0.74 -6.83 -2.74
C ALA A 204 -0.51 -6.97 -1.23
N VAL A 205 -1.57 -6.98 -0.41
CA VAL A 205 -1.47 -7.23 1.04
C VAL A 205 -0.79 -8.57 1.34
N ARG A 206 -1.14 -9.65 0.61
CA ARG A 206 -0.49 -10.96 0.78
C ARG A 206 0.98 -10.93 0.40
N MET A 207 1.34 -10.27 -0.70
CA MET A 207 2.74 -10.11 -1.12
C MET A 207 3.56 -9.35 -0.06
N LEU A 208 3.07 -8.21 0.43
CA LEU A 208 3.70 -7.45 1.50
C LEU A 208 3.76 -8.26 2.81
N GLY A 209 2.71 -9.04 3.09
CA GLY A 209 2.61 -9.94 4.23
C GLY A 209 3.71 -11.02 4.26
N MET A 210 4.38 -11.34 3.14
CA MET A 210 5.53 -12.24 3.19
C MET A 210 6.65 -11.71 4.10
N GLY A 211 6.86 -10.39 4.12
CA GLY A 211 7.83 -9.71 5.00
C GLY A 211 7.23 -9.09 6.26
N ASP A 212 5.91 -9.03 6.39
CA ASP A 212 5.20 -8.26 7.42
C ASP A 212 4.22 -9.14 8.22
N ALA A 213 4.63 -9.53 9.44
CA ALA A 213 3.84 -10.43 10.29
C ALA A 213 2.49 -9.83 10.71
N THR A 214 2.42 -8.50 10.84
CA THR A 214 1.18 -7.79 11.18
C THR A 214 0.17 -7.91 10.07
N LEU A 215 0.61 -7.71 8.81
CA LEU A 215 -0.26 -7.90 7.64
C LEU A 215 -0.72 -9.36 7.48
N ARG A 216 0.13 -10.34 7.81
CA ARG A 216 -0.30 -11.76 7.82
C ARG A 216 -1.40 -12.00 8.84
N ALA A 217 -1.24 -11.49 10.06
CA ALA A 217 -2.25 -11.63 11.10
C ALA A 217 -3.56 -10.94 10.69
N ALA A 218 -3.49 -9.72 10.14
CA ALA A 218 -4.66 -9.01 9.62
C ALA A 218 -5.37 -9.80 8.51
N MET A 219 -4.62 -10.43 7.59
CA MET A 219 -5.18 -11.29 6.54
C MET A 219 -5.86 -12.52 7.12
N SER A 220 -5.30 -13.15 8.16
CA SER A 220 -5.96 -14.26 8.86
C SER A 220 -7.27 -13.82 9.52
N THR A 221 -7.30 -12.65 10.17
CA THR A 221 -8.52 -12.08 10.75
C THR A 221 -9.57 -11.79 9.67
N PHE A 222 -9.16 -11.22 8.53
CA PHE A 222 -10.05 -10.97 7.40
C PHE A 222 -10.69 -12.27 6.88
N MET A 223 -9.89 -13.34 6.71
CA MET A 223 -10.41 -14.64 6.27
C MET A 223 -11.40 -15.24 7.27
N ALA A 224 -11.10 -15.19 8.57
CA ALA A 224 -12.01 -15.67 9.61
C ALA A 224 -13.33 -14.86 9.64
N LYS A 225 -13.27 -13.55 9.40
CA LYS A 225 -14.46 -12.70 9.28
C LYS A 225 -15.32 -13.11 8.08
N GLN A 226 -14.72 -13.36 6.91
CA GLN A 226 -15.45 -13.82 5.73
C GLN A 226 -16.16 -15.16 5.96
N GLU A 227 -15.47 -16.10 6.62
CA GLU A 227 -16.06 -17.39 7.00
C GLU A 227 -17.27 -17.19 7.92
N ALA A 228 -17.14 -16.38 8.97
CA ALA A 228 -18.24 -16.09 9.89
C ALA A 228 -19.44 -15.43 9.18
N GLU A 229 -19.19 -14.51 8.25
CA GLU A 229 -20.25 -13.88 7.45
C GLU A 229 -21.00 -14.87 6.57
N VAL A 230 -20.30 -15.83 5.96
CA VAL A 230 -20.91 -16.88 5.13
C VAL A 230 -21.73 -17.83 5.99
N LEU A 231 -21.20 -18.28 7.13
CA LEU A 231 -21.92 -19.15 8.05
C LEU A 231 -23.20 -18.48 8.58
N ALA A 232 -23.15 -17.19 8.91
CA ALA A 232 -24.32 -16.43 9.33
C ALA A 232 -25.38 -16.31 8.21
N LYS A 233 -24.96 -16.11 6.96
CA LYS A 233 -25.86 -16.09 5.80
C LYS A 233 -26.49 -17.45 5.53
N ALA A 234 -25.71 -18.53 5.65
CA ALA A 234 -26.19 -19.90 5.49
C ALA A 234 -27.25 -20.24 6.54
N ASP A 235 -26.95 -20.01 7.83
CA ASP A 235 -27.90 -20.23 8.94
C ASP A 235 -29.20 -19.42 8.76
N LYS A 236 -29.09 -18.16 8.32
CA LYS A 236 -30.27 -17.34 8.00
C LYS A 236 -31.10 -17.97 6.88
N LEU A 237 -30.47 -18.37 5.78
CA LEU A 237 -31.14 -18.96 4.62
C LEU A 237 -31.84 -20.28 4.97
N GLU A 238 -31.19 -21.14 5.76
CA GLU A 238 -31.74 -22.41 6.23
C GLU A 238 -32.96 -22.23 7.14
N LYS A 239 -32.94 -21.21 8.00
CA LYS A 239 -34.04 -20.93 8.95
C LYS A 239 -35.29 -20.34 8.29
N ILE A 240 -35.11 -19.37 7.39
CA ILE A 240 -36.24 -18.62 6.82
C ILE A 240 -36.66 -19.15 5.43
N GLY A 241 -35.85 -20.00 4.81
CA GLY A 241 -36.05 -20.48 3.45
C GLY A 241 -35.79 -19.40 2.38
N PHE A 242 -35.66 -19.83 1.12
CA PHE A 242 -35.22 -18.94 0.04
C PHE A 242 -36.19 -17.79 -0.26
N ARG A 243 -37.52 -18.02 -0.15
CA ARG A 243 -38.54 -17.00 -0.45
C ARG A 243 -38.44 -15.82 0.52
N ALA A 244 -38.48 -16.09 1.82
CA ALA A 244 -38.32 -15.04 2.83
C ALA A 244 -36.93 -14.40 2.80
N TYR A 245 -35.89 -15.13 2.39
CA TYR A 245 -34.54 -14.57 2.24
C TYR A 245 -34.43 -13.57 1.07
N LEU A 246 -35.11 -13.83 -0.04
CA LEU A 246 -35.17 -12.92 -1.20
C LEU A 246 -36.19 -11.78 -1.02
N GLY A 247 -37.08 -11.89 -0.03
CA GLY A 247 -38.17 -10.94 0.17
C GLY A 247 -39.38 -11.21 -0.75
N GLU A 248 -39.57 -12.46 -1.17
CA GLU A 248 -40.66 -12.97 -2.02
C GLU A 248 -41.77 -13.69 -1.22
#